data_AF-A0A923CI21-F1
#
_entry.id   AF-A0A923CI21-F1
#
_cell.length_a   1.000
_cell.length_b   1.000
_cell.length_c   1.000
_cell.angle_alpha   90.00
_cell.angle_beta   90.00
_cell.angle_gamma   90.00
#
_symmetry.space_group_name_H-M   'P 1'
#
loop_
_entity.id
_entity.type
_entity.pdbx_description
1 polymer ?
#
loop_
_entity_poly.entity_id
_entity_poly.type
_entity_poly.pdbx_seq_one_letter_code
_entity_poly.pdbx_strand_id
1 'polypeptide(L)' 'MDLKHLWKNARWSFLGEIELLKVLENNPYQIQPPYEKLVGDLTGAYSRRFNIKHRLVYQVIENEHIVKVIRMWTHYE' A
#
# COMPACT_ATOMS: atom_id res chain seq x y z
N MET A 1 -11.70 -29.30 13.94
CA MET A 1 -10.90 -28.79 12.82
C MET A 1 -11.26 -27.32 12.64
N ASP A 2 -10.45 -26.43 13.21
CA ASP A 2 -10.80 -25.01 13.37
C ASP A 2 -10.69 -24.26 12.04
N LEU A 3 -11.85 -23.92 11.47
CA LEU A 3 -11.97 -23.12 10.26
C LEU A 3 -11.40 -21.71 10.42
N LYS A 4 -11.04 -21.24 11.63
CA LYS A 4 -10.39 -19.94 11.81
C LYS A 4 -8.93 -19.91 11.34
N HIS A 5 -8.28 -21.06 11.18
CA HIS A 5 -6.86 -21.12 10.79
C HIS A 5 -6.64 -21.17 9.28
N LEU A 6 -7.56 -21.79 8.52
CA LEU A 6 -7.46 -21.91 7.05
C LEU A 6 -7.69 -20.58 6.30
N TRP A 7 -8.36 -19.61 6.92
CA TRP A 7 -8.70 -18.33 6.30
C TRP A 7 -7.60 -17.26 6.43
N LYS A 8 -6.52 -17.54 7.18
CA LYS A 8 -5.36 -16.65 7.28
C LYS A 8 -4.41 -16.75 6.09
N ASN A 9 -4.53 -17.75 5.22
CA ASN A 9 -3.55 -17.97 4.15
C ASN A 9 -4.09 -17.66 2.74
N ALA A 10 -5.41 -17.68 2.53
CA ALA A 10 -6.00 -17.45 1.21
C ALA A 10 -6.51 -16.01 0.96
N ARG A 11 -6.76 -15.24 2.04
CA ARG A 11 -7.38 -13.89 1.93
C ARG A 11 -6.36 -12.75 1.80
N TRP A 12 -5.12 -12.96 2.22
CA TRP A 12 -4.08 -11.91 2.26
C TRP A 12 -3.47 -11.62 0.89
N SER A 13 -3.47 -12.59 -0.02
CA SER A 13 -2.99 -12.43 -1.39
C SER A 13 -3.96 -11.68 -2.29
N PHE A 14 -5.28 -11.80 -2.06
CA PHE A 14 -6.31 -11.18 -2.92
C PHE A 14 -6.83 -9.82 -2.44
N LEU A 15 -6.52 -9.41 -1.19
CA LEU A 15 -7.00 -8.14 -0.62
C LEU A 15 -5.89 -7.12 -0.32
N GLY A 16 -4.63 -7.46 -0.57
CA GLY A 16 -3.49 -6.60 -0.24
C GLY A 16 -3.55 -5.23 -0.93
N GLU A 17 -4.06 -5.17 -2.17
CA GLU A 17 -4.27 -3.90 -2.89
C GLU A 17 -5.27 -2.98 -2.20
N ILE A 18 -6.42 -3.54 -1.83
CA ILE A 18 -7.52 -2.80 -1.21
C ILE A 18 -7.08 -2.28 0.16
N GLU A 19 -6.33 -3.09 0.92
CA GLU A 19 -5.79 -2.67 2.21
C GLU A 19 -4.79 -1.50 2.08
N LEU A 20 -3.94 -1.49 1.06
CA LEU A 20 -3.03 -0.37 0.82
C LEU A 20 -3.78 0.94 0.51
N LEU A 21 -4.83 0.88 -0.31
CA LEU A 21 -5.64 2.06 -0.64
C LEU A 21 -6.40 2.58 0.58
N LYS A 22 -7.00 1.70 1.38
CA LYS A 22 -7.67 2.08 2.64
C LYS A 22 -6.71 2.75 3.62
N VAL A 23 -5.46 2.30 3.69
CA VAL A 23 -4.46 2.96 4.55
C VAL A 23 -4.21 4.38 4.07
N LEU A 24 -4.09 4.60 2.76
CA LEU A 24 -3.91 5.96 2.21
C LEU A 24 -5.12 6.86 2.44
N GLU A 25 -6.33 6.32 2.32
CA GLU A 25 -7.58 7.04 2.58
C GLU A 25 -7.69 7.49 4.04
N ASN A 26 -7.31 6.63 4.99
CA ASN A 26 -7.35 6.96 6.41
C ASN A 26 -6.20 7.88 6.83
N ASN A 27 -4.96 7.51 6.49
CA ASN A 27 -3.77 8.29 6.78
C ASN A 27 -2.59 7.85 5.89
N PRO A 28 -2.15 8.69 4.93
CA PRO A 28 -1.03 8.34 4.05
C PRO A 28 0.31 8.16 4.78
N TYR A 29 0.42 8.63 6.03
CA TYR A 29 1.62 8.54 6.87
C TYR A 29 1.52 7.47 7.97
N GLN A 30 0.55 6.55 7.87
CA GLN A 30 0.42 5.47 8.85
C GLN A 30 1.69 4.61 8.90
N ILE A 31 2.21 4.34 10.10
CA ILE A 31 3.49 3.63 10.27
C ILE A 31 3.48 2.21 9.67
N GLN A 32 2.33 1.52 9.72
CA GLN A 32 2.19 0.17 9.19
C GLN A 32 1.11 0.09 8.10
N PRO A 33 1.37 -0.63 6.99
CA PRO A 33 2.66 -1.16 6.55
C PRO A 33 3.76 -0.08 6.39
N PRO A 34 5.05 -0.42 6.37
CA PRO A 34 6.09 0.61 6.31
C PRO A 34 6.04 1.39 5.00
N TYR A 35 6.38 2.67 5.07
CA TYR A 35 6.58 3.53 3.92
C TYR A 35 7.95 4.22 3.97
N GLU A 36 8.46 4.57 2.79
CA GLU A 36 9.77 5.22 2.61
C GLU A 36 9.60 6.43 1.70
N LYS A 37 10.27 7.54 2.03
CA LYS A 37 10.33 8.71 1.14
C LYS A 37 11.32 8.43 0.01
N LEU A 38 10.90 8.69 -1.23
CA LEU A 38 11.73 8.50 -2.42
C LEU A 38 12.61 9.73 -2.69
N VAL A 39 13.74 9.48 -3.35
CA VAL A 39 14.73 10.49 -3.76
C VAL A 39 15.02 10.37 -5.27
N GLY A 40 15.71 11.35 -5.85
CA GLY A 40 16.01 11.43 -7.28
C GLY A 40 14.80 11.89 -8.09
N ASP A 41 14.52 11.24 -9.22
CA ASP A 41 13.41 11.62 -10.12
C ASP A 41 12.02 11.52 -9.46
N LEU A 42 11.90 10.73 -8.39
CA LEU A 42 10.68 10.55 -7.60
C LEU A 42 10.71 11.31 -6.27
N THR A 43 11.57 12.33 -6.14
CA THR A 43 11.63 13.18 -4.94
C THR A 43 10.26 13.76 -4.63
N GLY A 44 9.81 13.59 -3.38
CA GLY A 44 8.50 14.04 -2.92
C GLY A 44 7.40 12.97 -3.00
N ALA A 45 7.68 11.81 -3.61
CA ALA A 45 6.83 10.64 -3.53
C ALA A 45 7.24 9.71 -2.38
N TYR A 46 6.34 8.79 -2.04
CA TYR A 46 6.49 7.77 -1.02
C TYR A 46 6.29 6.38 -1.62
N SER A 47 6.95 5.38 -1.05
CA SER A 47 6.85 3.98 -1.44
C SER A 47 6.39 3.16 -0.25
N ARG A 48 5.34 2.35 -0.42
CA ARG A 48 4.79 1.45 0.60
C ARG A 48 4.73 0.03 0.07
N ARG A 49 5.17 -0.93 0.89
CA ARG A 49 5.16 -2.36 0.55
C ARG A 49 4.33 -3.12 1.58
N PHE A 50 3.37 -3.90 1.09
CA PHE A 50 2.61 -4.82 1.94
C PHE A 50 3.33 -6.18 2.07
N ASN A 51 3.92 -6.65 0.98
CA ASN A 51 4.80 -7.81 0.94
C ASN A 51 5.83 -7.62 -0.20
N ILE A 52 6.59 -8.68 -0.53
CA ILE A 52 7.61 -8.65 -1.60
C ILE A 52 6.99 -8.41 -3.01
N LYS A 53 5.73 -8.83 -3.23
CA LYS A 53 5.01 -8.74 -4.50
C LYS A 53 4.27 -7.41 -4.68
N HIS A 54 3.66 -6.85 -3.62
CA HIS A 54 2.84 -5.63 -3.74
C HIS A 54 3.59 -4.38 -3.28
N ARG A 55 3.75 -3.43 -4.20
CA ARG A 55 4.35 -2.11 -3.95
C ARG A 55 3.46 -1.00 -4.49
N LEU A 56 3.17 -0.02 -3.66
CA LEU A 56 2.48 1.21 -4.03
C LEU A 56 3.45 2.38 -3.97
N VAL A 57 3.40 3.27 -4.97
CA VAL A 57 4.07 4.57 -4.89
C VAL A 57 3.07 5.67 -5.14
N TYR A 58 3.10 6.65 -4.26
CA TYR A 58 2.13 7.72 -4.19
C TYR A 58 2.80 9.04 -3.81
N GLN A 59 2.12 10.14 -4.06
CA GLN A 59 2.50 11.48 -3.61
C GLN A 59 1.33 12.07 -2.83
N VAL A 60 1.62 12.75 -1.72
CA VAL A 60 0.61 13.50 -0.96
C VAL A 60 0.69 14.96 -1.39
N ILE A 61 -0.42 15.48 -1.89
CA ILE A 61 -0.60 16.89 -2.26
C ILE A 61 -1.38 17.53 -1.12
N GLU A 62 -0.67 17.98 -0.08
CA GLU A 62 -1.24 18.44 1.19
C GLU A 62 -2.29 19.54 1.01
N ASN A 63 -1.99 20.54 0.19
CA ASN A 63 -2.88 21.69 -0.04
C ASN A 63 -4.24 21.29 -0.64
N GLU A 64 -4.27 20.18 -1.38
CA GLU A 64 -5.47 19.69 -2.06
C GLU A 64 -6.10 18.51 -1.30
N HIS A 65 -5.47 18.02 -0.23
CA HIS A 65 -5.83 16.78 0.47
C HIS A 65 -5.96 15.58 -0.48
N ILE A 66 -5.11 15.53 -1.52
CA ILE A 66 -5.13 14.48 -2.54
C ILE A 66 -3.93 13.56 -2.36
N VAL A 67 -4.19 12.25 -2.42
CA VAL A 67 -3.16 11.24 -2.59
C VAL A 67 -3.12 10.78 -4.04
N LYS A 68 -2.06 11.16 -4.76
CA LYS A 68 -1.85 10.77 -6.15
C LYS A 68 -1.09 9.45 -6.23
N VAL A 69 -1.75 8.39 -6.68
CA VAL A 69 -1.10 7.10 -6.96
C VAL A 69 -0.33 7.19 -8.28
N ILE A 70 0.98 6.94 -8.23
CA ILE A 70 1.90 7.02 -9.39
C ILE A 70 2.06 5.65 -10.04
N ARG A 71 2.26 4.60 -9.23
CA ARG A 71 2.38 3.21 -9.68
C ARG A 71 1.86 2.26 -8.62
N MET A 72 1.27 1.17 -9.07
CA MET A 72 0.82 0.07 -8.23
C MET A 72 1.31 -1.22 -8.88
N TRP A 73 2.25 -1.90 -8.22
CA TRP A 73 2.77 -3.19 -8.67
C TRP A 73 2.01 -4.25 -7.91
N THR A 74 1.15 -4.95 -8.62
CA THR A 74 0.25 -5.95 -8.09
C THR A 74 0.33 -7.12 -9.05
N HIS A 75 0.83 -8.25 -8.57
CA HIS A 75 0.78 -9.45 -9.39
C HIS A 75 -0.62 -10.02 -9.24
N TYR A 76 -1.42 -9.90 -10.30
CA TYR A 76 -2.68 -10.61 -10.43
C TYR A 76 -2.33 -12.07 -10.73
N GLU A 77 -2.49 -12.96 -9.76
CA GLU A 77 -2.72 -14.39 -10.00
C GLU A 77 -4.22 -14.65 -9.87
#